data_AF-A0A938EDN6-F1
#
_entry.id   AF-A0A938EDN6-F1
#
_cell.length_a   1.000
_cell.length_b   1.000
_cell.length_c   1.000
_cell.angle_alpha   90.00
_cell.angle_beta   90.00
_cell.angle_gamma   90.00
#
_symmetry.space_group_name_H-M   'P 1'
#
loop_
_entity.id
_entity.type
_entity.pdbx_description
1 polymer ?
#
loop_
_entity_poly.entity_id
_entity_poly.type
_entity_poly.pdbx_seq_one_letter_code
_entity_poly.pdbx_strand_id
1 'polypeptide(L)'
;MRAIAAAVGEKPLVANYSEHGKTPLLTAAETAAAGFRVCLYPTTSLFAAAQSVLEIATALRRDHTSREVLDRLMVFGDLNELLGLSAWQKVEEEAL
;
A
#
# COMPACT_ATOMS: atom_id res chain seq x y z
N MET A 1 19.89 8.37 12.98
CA MET A 1 18.60 9.10 12.89
C MET A 1 18.52 10.26 13.89
N ARG A 2 18.60 10.04 15.22
CA ARG A 2 18.57 11.15 16.21
C ARG A 2 19.59 12.27 15.96
N ALA A 3 20.83 11.93 15.60
CA ALA A 3 21.85 12.92 15.25
C ALA A 3 21.46 13.78 14.04
N ILE A 4 20.79 13.18 13.04
CA ILE A 4 20.27 13.90 11.87
C ILE A 4 19.16 14.86 12.30
N ALA A 5 18.22 14.38 13.13
CA ALA A 5 17.15 15.22 13.67
C ALA A 5 17.69 16.41 14.46
N ALA A 6 18.68 16.18 15.33
CA ALA A 6 19.33 17.26 16.08
C ALA A 6 20.04 18.27 15.16
N ALA A 7 20.72 17.80 14.11
CA ALA A 7 21.44 18.68 13.18
C ALA A 7 20.51 19.52 12.28
N VAL A 8 19.34 18.98 11.92
CA VAL A 8 18.38 19.66 11.03
C VAL A 8 17.47 20.64 11.80
N GLY A 9 17.25 20.41 13.10
CA GLY A 9 16.42 21.28 13.94
C GLY A 9 14.92 21.05 13.73
N GLU A 10 14.14 22.14 13.69
CA GLU A 10 12.66 22.07 13.77
C GLU A 10 11.95 21.66 12.48
N LYS A 11 12.68 21.46 11.38
CA LYS A 11 12.08 21.11 10.09
C LYS A 11 11.48 19.70 10.13
N PRO A 12 10.31 19.47 9.50
CA PRO A 12 9.76 18.13 9.39
C PRO A 12 10.71 17.19 8.65
N LEU A 13 10.98 16.03 9.24
CA LEU A 13 11.82 14.99 8.67
C LEU A 13 10.98 13.78 8.26
N VAL A 14 11.33 13.20 7.11
CA VAL A 14 10.71 12.00 6.54
C VAL A 14 11.70 10.84 6.64
N ALA A 15 11.28 9.74 7.26
CA ALA A 15 12.03 8.50 7.26
C ALA A 15 11.56 7.66 6.07
N ASN A 16 12.46 7.36 5.15
CA ASN A 16 12.19 6.49 4.01
C ASN A 16 12.55 5.05 4.36
N TYR A 17 11.52 4.20 4.50
CA TYR A 17 11.65 2.78 4.78
C TYR A 17 11.52 1.98 3.50
N SER A 18 12.63 1.38 3.06
CA SER A 18 12.67 0.43 1.95
C SER A 18 13.01 -0.95 2.49
N GLU A 19 12.24 -1.96 2.10
CA GLU A 19 12.31 -3.34 2.59
C GLU A 19 13.68 -3.99 2.34
N HIS A 20 14.34 -3.59 1.25
CA HIS A 20 15.65 -4.10 0.83
C HIS A 20 16.77 -3.05 0.97
N GLY A 21 16.50 -1.97 1.73
CA GLY A 21 17.41 -0.87 1.94
C GLY A 21 18.39 -1.10 3.09
N LYS A 22 19.15 -0.05 3.42
CA LYS A 22 20.10 -0.03 4.55
C LYS A 22 19.49 0.51 5.85
N THR A 23 18.34 1.18 5.76
CA THR A 23 17.66 1.75 6.92
C THR A 23 16.90 0.64 7.65
N PRO A 24 17.16 0.38 8.94
CA PRO A 24 16.36 -0.56 9.71
C PRO A 24 14.88 -0.16 9.68
N LEU A 25 13.99 -1.12 9.50
CA LEU A 25 12.54 -0.88 9.51
C LEU A 25 12.08 -0.64 10.93
N LEU A 26 11.88 0.63 11.28
CA LEU A 26 11.35 1.03 12.58
C LEU A 26 9.82 1.15 12.51
N THR A 27 9.18 0.99 13.65
CA THR A 27 7.78 1.35 13.84
C THR A 27 7.60 2.87 13.76
N ALA A 28 6.36 3.32 13.56
CA ALA A 28 6.04 4.75 13.60
C ALA A 28 6.42 5.41 14.94
N ALA A 29 6.24 4.69 16.05
CA ALA A 29 6.60 5.17 17.39
C ALA A 29 8.12 5.33 17.56
N GLU A 30 8.91 4.36 17.11
CA GLU A 30 10.37 4.44 17.13
C GLU A 30 10.89 5.54 16.20
N THR A 31 10.25 5.71 15.03
CA THR A 31 10.53 6.78 14.08
C THR A 31 10.31 8.16 14.72
N ALA A 32 9.18 8.33 15.41
CA ALA A 32 8.86 9.54 16.16
C ALA A 32 9.87 9.79 17.29
N ALA A 33 10.22 8.75 18.06
CA ALA A 33 11.24 8.83 19.10
C ALA A 33 12.67 9.08 18.55
N ALA A 34 12.87 8.92 17.25
CA ALA A 34 14.10 9.27 16.56
C ALA A 34 14.13 10.70 16.00
N GLY A 35 13.02 11.45 16.14
CA GLY A 35 12.88 12.86 15.71
C GLY A 35 12.28 13.05 14.31
N PHE A 36 11.67 12.01 13.73
CA PHE A 36 11.06 12.06 12.39
C PHE A 36 9.53 12.14 12.50
N ARG A 37 8.88 12.83 11.56
CA ARG A 37 7.42 13.08 11.61
C ARG A 37 6.61 12.27 10.61
N VAL A 38 7.26 11.73 9.58
CA VAL A 38 6.60 10.97 8.51
C VAL A 38 7.37 9.68 8.27
N CYS A 39 6.65 8.58 8.17
CA CYS A 39 7.16 7.30 7.67
C CYS A 39 6.72 7.16 6.22
N LEU A 40 7.68 7.09 5.30
CA LEU A 40 7.44 6.86 3.88
C LEU A 40 7.74 5.40 3.56
N TYR A 41 6.77 4.73 2.96
CA TYR A 41 6.81 3.35 2.50
C TYR A 41 6.64 3.34 0.97
N PRO A 42 7.68 3.65 0.19
CA PRO A 42 7.54 4.02 -1.21
C PRO A 42 7.16 2.85 -2.11
N THR A 43 7.51 1.62 -1.72
CA THR A 43 7.43 0.43 -2.59
C THR A 43 6.70 -0.76 -1.98
N THR A 44 6.24 -0.66 -0.73
CA THR A 44 5.62 -1.80 -0.01
C THR A 44 4.42 -2.35 -0.76
N SER A 45 3.47 -1.49 -1.16
CA SER A 45 2.28 -1.90 -1.90
C SER A 45 2.62 -2.45 -3.28
N LEU A 46 3.64 -1.90 -3.94
CA LEU A 46 4.11 -2.38 -5.24
C LEU A 46 4.67 -3.81 -5.14
N PHE A 47 5.51 -4.09 -4.14
CA PHE A 47 6.04 -5.44 -3.94
C PHE A 47 4.94 -6.44 -3.60
N ALA A 48 3.99 -6.07 -2.74
CA ALA A 48 2.84 -6.91 -2.40
C ALA A 48 1.99 -7.21 -3.65
N ALA A 49 1.70 -6.19 -4.47
CA ALA A 49 0.95 -6.35 -5.71
C ALA A 49 1.69 -7.24 -6.71
N ALA A 50 2.98 -7.03 -6.92
CA ALA A 50 3.80 -7.83 -7.83
C ALA A 50 3.83 -9.31 -7.44
N GLN A 51 3.98 -9.59 -6.13
CA GLN A 51 3.92 -10.96 -5.62
C GLN A 51 2.55 -11.58 -5.84
N SER A 52 1.47 -10.87 -5.50
CA SER A 52 0.10 -11.36 -5.70
C SER A 52 -0.19 -11.68 -7.17
N VAL A 53 0.18 -10.77 -8.08
CA VAL A 53 0.02 -10.94 -9.53
C VAL A 53 0.80 -12.17 -10.02
N LEU A 54 2.05 -12.34 -9.60
CA LEU A 54 2.86 -13.51 -9.98
C LEU A 54 2.17 -14.81 -9.55
N GLU A 55 1.77 -14.90 -8.28
CA GLU A 55 1.13 -16.09 -7.73
C GLU A 55 -0.21 -16.41 -8.41
N ILE A 56 -1.04 -15.40 -8.71
CA ILE A 56 -2.30 -15.58 -9.44
C ILE A 56 -2.03 -16.02 -10.88
N ALA A 57 -1.10 -15.38 -11.58
CA ALA A 57 -0.75 -15.74 -12.96
C ALA A 57 -0.20 -17.18 -13.05
N THR A 58 0.62 -17.60 -12.09
CA THR A 58 1.09 -18.97 -11.98
C THR A 58 -0.07 -19.96 -11.77
N ALA A 59 -1.03 -19.66 -10.90
CA ALA A 59 -2.21 -20.50 -10.68
C ALA A 59 -3.07 -20.59 -11.94
N LEU A 60 -3.36 -19.47 -12.60
CA LEU A 60 -4.13 -19.45 -13.85
C LEU A 60 -3.47 -20.29 -14.96
N ARG A 61 -2.13 -20.22 -15.08
CA ARG A 61 -1.38 -21.02 -16.05
C ARG A 61 -1.45 -22.52 -15.74
N ARG A 62 -1.43 -22.90 -14.47
CA ARG A 62 -1.45 -24.30 -14.01
C ARG A 62 -2.85 -24.91 -14.12
N ASP A 63 -3.86 -24.18 -13.66
CA ASP A 63 -5.21 -24.72 -13.41
C ASP A 63 -6.18 -24.40 -14.56
N HIS A 64 -5.79 -23.50 -15.47
CA HIS A 64 -6.64 -23.00 -16.56
C HIS A 64 -7.98 -22.42 -16.10
N THR A 65 -8.06 -22.02 -14.83
CA THR A 65 -9.24 -21.41 -14.20
C THR A 65 -8.82 -20.59 -12.98
N SER A 66 -9.68 -19.67 -12.53
CA SER A 66 -9.47 -18.83 -11.34
C SER A 66 -10.08 -19.39 -10.05
N ARG A 67 -10.71 -20.58 -10.10
CA ARG A 67 -11.43 -21.17 -8.95
C ARG A 67 -10.58 -21.26 -7.68
N GLU A 68 -9.30 -21.61 -7.85
CA GLU A 68 -8.37 -21.85 -6.74
C GLU A 68 -7.76 -20.58 -6.13
N VAL A 69 -8.14 -19.39 -6.61
CA VAL A 69 -7.60 -18.11 -6.09
C VAL A 69 -8.69 -17.14 -5.64
N LEU A 70 -9.96 -17.58 -5.58
CA LEU A 70 -11.09 -16.69 -5.23
C LEU A 70 -10.94 -16.06 -3.84
N ASP A 71 -10.35 -16.78 -2.89
CA ASP A 71 -10.06 -16.32 -1.53
C ASP A 71 -9.00 -15.21 -1.46
N ARG A 72 -8.25 -15.00 -2.55
CA ARG A 72 -7.19 -14.00 -2.67
C ARG A 72 -7.64 -12.75 -3.43
N LEU A 73 -8.86 -12.75 -3.95
CA LEU A 73 -9.44 -11.63 -4.70
C LEU A 73 -10.35 -10.79 -3.79
N MET A 74 -10.36 -9.49 -4.03
CA MET A 74 -11.35 -8.59 -3.43
C MET A 74 -12.76 -9.01 -3.90
N VAL A 75 -13.72 -8.99 -2.98
CA VAL A 75 -15.13 -9.26 -3.33
C VAL A 75 -15.62 -8.13 -4.24
N PHE A 76 -16.41 -8.47 -5.26
CA PHE A 76 -16.89 -7.50 -6.24
C PHE A 76 -17.66 -6.32 -5.62
N GLY A 77 -18.44 -6.59 -4.56
CA GLY A 77 -19.12 -5.57 -3.77
C GLY A 77 -18.14 -4.57 -3.13
N ASP A 78 -17.12 -5.08 -2.43
CA ASP A 78 -16.08 -4.27 -1.79
C ASP A 78 -15.31 -3.42 -2.82
N LEU A 79 -15.05 -3.98 -4.01
CA LEU A 79 -14.42 -3.23 -5.10
C LEU A 79 -15.31 -2.07 -5.58
N ASN A 80 -16.61 -2.29 -5.74
CA ASN A 80 -17.54 -1.23 -6.14
C ASN A 80 -17.66 -0.15 -5.07
N GLU A 81 -17.65 -0.52 -3.80
CA GLU A 81 -17.62 0.44 -2.68
C GLU A 81 -16.33 1.25 -2.69
N LEU A 82 -15.18 0.60 -2.82
CA LEU A 82 -13.87 1.24 -2.92
C LEU A 82 -13.80 2.24 -4.10
N LEU A 83 -14.38 1.88 -5.24
CA LEU A 83 -14.43 2.74 -6.43
C LEU A 83 -15.51 3.82 -6.35
N GLY A 84 -16.35 3.82 -5.31
CA GLY A 84 -17.43 4.78 -5.13
C GLY A 84 -18.50 4.70 -6.22
N LEU A 85 -18.80 3.50 -6.73
CA LEU A 85 -19.72 3.30 -7.85
C LEU A 85 -21.09 3.97 -7.62
N SER A 86 -21.61 3.92 -6.39
CA SER A 86 -22.89 4.53 -6.03
C SER A 86 -22.91 6.05 -6.23
N ALA A 87 -21.79 6.73 -5.99
CA ALA A 87 -21.68 8.18 -6.22
C ALA A 87 -21.74 8.50 -7.71
N TRP A 88 -21.09 7.69 -8.55
CA TRP A 88 -21.14 7.85 -10.01
C TRP A 88 -22.52 7.57 -10.59
N GLN A 89 -23.20 6.53 -10.11
CA GLN A 89 -24.57 6.23 -10.52
C GLN A 89 -25.53 7.37 -10.21
N LYS A 90 -25.39 8.01 -9.04
CA LYS A 90 -26.20 9.18 -8.70
C LYS A 90 -25.96 10.36 -9.65
N VAL A 91 -24.72 10.59 -10.06
CA VAL A 91 -24.39 11.63 -11.05
C VAL A 91 -25.03 11.32 -12.40
N GLU A 92 -25.05 10.05 -12.81
CA GLU A 92 -25.69 9.61 -14.06
C GLU A 92 -27.21 9.79 -14.02
N GLU A 93 -27.87 9.44 -12.91
CA GLU A 93 -29.31 9.61 -12.73
C GLU A 93 -29.74 11.09 -12.76
N GLU A 94 -28.95 11.99 -12.17
CA GLU A 94 -29.24 13.43 -12.18
C GLU A 94 -29.01 14.09 -13.55
N ALA A 95 -28.30 13.42 -14.46
CA ALA A 95 -27.99 13.91 -15.80
C ALA A 95 -28.99 13.46 -16.89
N LEU A 96 -29.91 12.55 -16.57
CA LEU A 96 -30.96 12.01 -17.44
C LEU A 96 -32.32 12.67 -17.18
#